data_AF-A0A5Q4GY38-F1
#
_entry.id   AF-A0A5Q4GY38-F1
#
_cell.length_a   1.000
_cell.length_b   1.000
_cell.length_c   1.000
_cell.angle_alpha   90.00
_cell.angle_beta   90.00
_cell.angle_gamma   90.00
#
_symmetry.space_group_name_H-M   'P 1'
#
loop_
_entity.id
_entity.type
_entity.pdbx_description
1 polymer ?
#
loop_
_entity_poly.entity_id
_entity_poly.type
_entity_poly.pdbx_seq_one_letter_code
_entity_poly.pdbx_strand_id
1 'polypeptide(L)'
;MASRPSASQHWSSVERRVTLLFEHKHRAIYTTARQLHRYVSRQLEDTPEGEPLPSILTVVLLQSGTWNRPRALSSEYDLPEPARRILTPYLVDFQMMMVELGTLEENDLKGTEAGRLALAMLKTVGEDRPMGWLRFRSILRDICRNFSPDRLRRELRRALYYLMSVTDKDQEA
;
A
#
# COMPACT_ATOMS: atom_id res chain seq x y z
N MET A 1 35.58 -45.57 -15.36
CA MET A 1 34.35 -45.04 -15.97
C MET A 1 33.28 -45.00 -14.89
N ALA A 2 32.95 -43.81 -14.40
CA ALA A 2 31.82 -43.60 -13.49
C ALA A 2 31.06 -42.37 -14.00
N SER A 3 29.87 -42.61 -14.52
CA SER A 3 29.01 -41.62 -15.14
C SER A 3 28.44 -40.68 -14.08
N ARG A 4 28.70 -39.38 -14.22
CA ARG A 4 28.02 -38.33 -13.44
C ARG A 4 26.55 -38.26 -13.88
N PRO A 5 25.56 -38.26 -12.98
CA PRO A 5 24.20 -37.94 -13.37
C PRO A 5 24.11 -36.43 -13.65
N SER A 6 23.76 -36.12 -14.90
CA SER A 6 23.35 -34.80 -15.36
C SER A 6 22.01 -34.46 -14.71
N ALA A 7 22.04 -33.73 -13.59
CA ALA A 7 20.85 -33.08 -13.05
C ALA A 7 20.53 -31.84 -13.90
N SER A 8 19.82 -32.05 -15.00
CA SER A 8 19.08 -30.99 -15.67
C SER A 8 18.02 -30.47 -14.69
N GLN A 9 18.35 -29.37 -14.01
CA GLN A 9 17.40 -28.58 -13.23
C GLN A 9 16.31 -28.06 -14.17
N HIS A 10 15.18 -28.77 -14.19
CA HIS A 10 13.92 -28.22 -14.61
C HIS A 10 13.56 -27.12 -13.61
N TRP A 11 13.86 -25.87 -13.95
CA TRP A 11 13.19 -24.74 -13.34
C TRP A 11 11.74 -24.79 -13.81
N SER A 12 10.87 -25.45 -13.04
CA SER A 12 9.45 -25.19 -13.19
C SER A 12 9.27 -23.70 -12.88
N SER A 13 8.67 -22.95 -13.80
CA SER A 13 8.28 -21.57 -13.54
C SER A 13 7.16 -21.60 -12.52
N VAL A 14 7.52 -21.69 -11.23
CA VAL A 14 6.56 -21.55 -10.14
C VAL A 14 6.08 -20.11 -10.21
N GLU A 15 4.80 -19.95 -10.55
CA GLU A 15 4.13 -18.65 -10.55
C GLU A 15 4.23 -18.07 -9.13
N ARG A 16 4.99 -16.98 -8.98
CA ARG A 16 5.17 -16.32 -7.68
C ARG A 16 4.17 -15.20 -7.55
N ARG A 17 3.25 -15.37 -6.59
CA ARG A 17 2.30 -14.32 -6.24
C ARG A 17 2.93 -13.34 -5.26
N VAL A 18 2.94 -12.07 -5.64
CA VAL A 18 3.26 -10.96 -4.74
C VAL A 18 1.96 -10.28 -4.33
N THR A 19 1.70 -10.21 -3.03
CA THR A 19 0.53 -9.54 -2.47
C THR A 19 0.91 -8.15 -2.01
N LEU A 20 0.18 -7.14 -2.48
CA LEU A 20 0.31 -5.77 -1.99
C LEU A 20 -0.75 -5.52 -0.90
N LEU A 21 -0.30 -5.27 0.33
CA LEU A 21 -1.16 -4.89 1.44
C LEU A 21 -1.17 -3.37 1.56
N PHE A 22 -2.28 -2.73 1.17
CA PHE A 22 -2.45 -1.29 1.26
C PHE A 22 -3.11 -0.90 2.58
N GLU A 23 -2.45 0.00 3.31
CA GLU A 23 -3.00 0.66 4.49
C GLU A 23 -3.12 2.16 4.20
N HIS A 24 -4.34 2.71 4.31
CA HIS A 24 -4.57 4.14 4.12
C HIS A 24 -4.63 4.85 5.48
N LYS A 25 -3.78 5.88 5.66
CA LYS A 25 -3.73 6.67 6.89
C LYS A 25 -3.92 8.15 6.57
N HIS A 26 -4.83 8.79 7.29
CA HIS A 26 -4.98 10.25 7.22
C HIS A 26 -3.70 10.95 7.72
N ARG A 27 -3.17 10.52 8.86
CA ARG A 27 -1.94 11.03 9.50
C ARG A 27 -1.04 9.90 9.99
N ALA A 28 0.23 10.20 10.27
CA ALA A 28 1.15 9.23 10.85
C ALA A 28 0.70 8.80 12.26
N ILE A 29 0.46 7.50 12.45
CA ILE A 29 -0.03 6.93 13.73
C ILE A 29 0.94 5.85 14.22
N TYR A 30 1.26 5.88 15.52
CA TYR A 30 2.23 5.00 16.18
C TYR A 30 1.90 3.50 16.07
N THR A 31 0.62 3.16 15.97
CA THR A 31 0.18 1.76 15.92
C THR A 31 0.26 1.13 14.52
N THR A 32 0.64 1.88 13.48
CA THR A 32 0.60 1.40 12.09
C THR A 32 1.48 0.16 11.88
N ALA A 33 2.72 0.16 12.39
CA ALA A 33 3.61 -0.99 12.29
C ALA A 33 3.03 -2.24 12.98
N ARG A 34 2.40 -2.07 14.15
CA ARG A 34 1.75 -3.17 14.88
C ARG A 34 0.53 -3.71 14.14
N GLN A 35 -0.26 -2.84 13.52
CA GLN A 35 -1.42 -3.23 12.71
C GLN A 35 -0.99 -4.04 11.49
N LEU A 36 0.03 -3.57 10.76
CA LEU A 36 0.59 -4.28 9.61
C LEU A 36 1.18 -5.63 10.01
N HIS A 37 1.89 -5.69 11.14
CA HIS A 37 2.39 -6.95 11.68
C HIS A 37 1.25 -7.95 11.88
N ARG A 38 0.15 -7.54 12.52
CA ARG A 38 -1.02 -8.40 12.73
C ARG A 38 -1.61 -8.91 11.41
N TYR A 39 -1.68 -8.06 10.38
CA TYR A 39 -2.18 -8.48 9.06
C TYR A 39 -1.26 -9.47 8.37
N VAL A 40 0.05 -9.23 8.41
CA VAL A 40 1.05 -10.15 7.85
C VAL A 40 1.02 -11.48 8.58
N SER A 41 1.08 -11.50 9.91
CA SER A 41 1.01 -12.72 10.71
C SER A 41 -0.22 -13.55 10.38
N ARG A 42 -1.39 -12.90 10.29
CA ARG A 42 -2.63 -13.59 9.92
C ARG A 42 -2.55 -14.25 8.54
N GLN A 43 -1.99 -13.56 7.53
CA GLN A 43 -1.83 -14.19 6.21
C GLN A 43 -0.85 -15.35 6.20
N LEU A 44 0.22 -15.26 7.00
CA LEU A 44 1.17 -16.37 7.15
C LEU A 44 0.51 -17.57 7.84
N GLU A 45 -0.31 -17.34 8.86
CA GLU A 45 -1.08 -18.37 9.56
C GLU A 45 -2.14 -19.02 8.65
N ASP A 46 -2.76 -18.25 7.77
CA ASP A 46 -3.74 -18.74 6.79
C ASP A 46 -3.09 -19.49 5.61
N THR A 47 -1.75 -19.55 5.52
CA THR A 47 -1.03 -20.25 4.44
C THR A 47 -1.06 -21.77 4.67
N PRO A 48 -1.54 -22.57 3.70
CA PRO A 48 -1.61 -24.02 3.86
C PRO A 48 -0.25 -24.68 4.11
N GLU A 49 -0.25 -25.75 4.91
CA GLU A 49 0.94 -26.57 5.11
C GLU A 49 1.43 -27.15 3.77
N GLY A 50 2.73 -26.96 3.47
CA GLY A 50 3.35 -27.42 2.23
C GLY A 50 3.39 -26.39 1.11
N GLU A 51 2.75 -25.23 1.27
CA GLU A 51 2.89 -24.10 0.36
C GLU A 51 4.01 -23.13 0.80
N PRO A 52 4.70 -22.48 -0.15
CA PRO A 52 5.67 -21.44 0.19
C PRO A 52 4.95 -20.24 0.83
N LEU A 53 5.61 -19.60 1.81
CA LEU A 53 5.07 -18.40 2.43
C LEU A 53 4.81 -17.29 1.40
N PRO A 54 3.71 -16.54 1.53
CA PRO A 54 3.37 -15.48 0.61
C PRO A 54 4.38 -14.33 0.67
N SER A 55 4.71 -13.77 -0.49
CA SER A 55 5.48 -12.53 -0.57
C SER A 55 4.53 -11.34 -0.38
N ILE A 56 4.57 -10.71 0.80
CA ILE A 56 3.69 -9.58 1.15
C ILE A 56 4.51 -8.29 1.18
N LEU A 57 4.13 -7.32 0.35
CA LEU A 57 4.66 -5.96 0.40
C LEU A 57 3.65 -5.05 1.08
N THR A 58 4.06 -4.44 2.19
CA THR A 58 3.21 -3.49 2.91
C THR A 58 3.41 -2.09 2.34
N VAL A 59 2.31 -1.46 1.94
CA VAL A 59 2.29 -0.10 1.36
C VAL A 59 1.37 0.76 2.20
N VAL A 60 1.91 1.81 2.79
CA VAL A 60 1.15 2.80 3.55
C VAL A 60 0.98 4.05 2.70
N LEU A 61 -0.27 4.36 2.39
CA LEU A 61 -0.66 5.60 1.73
C LEU A 61 -0.95 6.63 2.84
N LEU A 62 -0.05 7.60 3.00
CA LEU A 62 -0.22 8.72 3.92
C LEU A 62 -0.90 9.88 3.18
N GLN A 63 -2.11 10.21 3.61
CA GLN A 63 -2.98 11.19 2.95
C GLN A 63 -2.45 12.62 3.11
N SER A 64 -2.10 13.01 4.35
CA SER A 64 -1.60 14.34 4.68
C SER A 64 -0.41 14.27 5.66
N GLY A 65 0.41 15.32 5.63
CA GLY A 65 1.63 15.43 6.43
C GLY A 65 2.81 14.61 5.88
N THR A 66 3.88 14.55 6.68
CA THR A 66 5.09 13.79 6.38
C THR A 66 5.25 12.63 7.35
N TRP A 67 5.81 11.53 6.87
CA TRP A 67 6.07 10.37 7.70
C TRP A 67 7.30 10.62 8.56
N ASN A 68 7.10 10.67 9.88
CA ASN A 68 8.15 10.93 10.87
C ASN A 68 8.43 9.71 11.76
N ARG A 69 8.11 8.50 11.28
CA ARG A 69 8.28 7.24 12.03
C ARG A 69 9.24 6.30 11.33
N PRO A 70 9.78 5.31 12.02
CA PRO A 70 10.54 4.24 11.38
C PRO A 70 9.73 3.54 10.30
N ARG A 71 10.42 3.07 9.25
CA ARG A 71 9.83 2.29 8.14
C ARG A 71 10.03 0.78 8.31
N ALA A 72 10.73 0.38 9.37
CA ALA A 72 11.11 -0.97 9.68
C ALA A 72 10.50 -1.36 11.04
N LEU A 73 9.88 -2.54 11.16
CA LEU A 73 9.34 -2.98 12.45
C LEU A 73 10.45 -3.11 13.50
N SER A 74 11.65 -3.54 13.10
CA SER A 74 12.76 -3.74 14.05
C SER A 74 13.17 -2.47 14.80
N SER A 75 12.89 -1.31 14.21
CA SER A 75 13.17 0.01 14.79
C SER A 75 12.16 0.44 15.86
N GLU A 76 11.01 -0.24 15.95
CA GLU A 76 9.97 0.02 16.97
C GLU A 76 10.22 -0.74 18.28
N TYR A 77 11.14 -1.71 18.30
CA TYR A 77 11.51 -2.39 19.54
C TYR A 77 12.33 -1.47 20.44
N ASP A 78 11.83 -1.29 21.66
CA ASP A 78 12.55 -0.60 22.72
C ASP A 78 13.56 -1.56 23.36
N LEU A 79 14.76 -1.60 22.79
CA LEU A 79 15.86 -2.45 23.23
C LEU A 79 17.10 -1.60 23.54
N PRO A 80 17.73 -1.80 24.73
CA PRO A 80 19.04 -1.24 25.01
C PRO A 80 20.08 -1.65 23.97
N GLU A 81 21.03 -0.78 23.66
CA GLU A 81 22.03 -1.00 22.60
C GLU A 81 22.84 -2.32 22.72
N PRO A 82 23.24 -2.78 23.93
CA PRO A 82 23.89 -4.08 24.07
C PRO A 82 22.98 -5.24 23.63
N ALA A 83 21.69 -5.19 23.98
CA ALA A 83 20.71 -6.21 23.61
C ALA A 83 20.38 -6.14 22.12
N ARG A 84 20.25 -4.93 21.55
CA ARG A 84 20.00 -4.72 20.11
C ARG A 84 21.04 -5.45 19.26
N ARG A 85 22.34 -5.27 19.54
CA ARG A 85 23.43 -5.93 18.81
C ARG A 85 23.36 -7.45 18.81
N ILE A 86 22.89 -8.04 19.92
CA ILE A 86 22.76 -9.50 20.06
C ILE A 86 21.49 -10.00 19.37
N LEU A 87 20.39 -9.25 19.51
CA LEU A 87 19.05 -9.69 19.12
C LEU A 87 18.69 -9.36 17.68
N THR A 88 19.36 -8.41 17.01
CA THR A 88 19.04 -7.99 15.63
C THR A 88 18.77 -9.14 14.66
N PRO A 89 19.56 -10.23 14.61
CA PRO A 89 19.31 -11.33 13.68
C PRO A 89 18.01 -12.12 13.96
N TYR A 90 17.43 -11.97 15.15
CA TYR A 90 16.24 -12.68 15.61
C TYR A 90 14.98 -11.80 15.65
N LEU A 91 15.12 -10.49 15.37
CA LEU A 91 13.99 -9.59 15.33
C LEU A 91 13.20 -9.79 14.04
N VAL A 92 11.87 -9.81 14.16
CA VAL A 92 11.00 -9.72 12.98
C VAL A 92 11.16 -8.33 12.40
N ASP A 93 11.62 -8.27 11.16
CA ASP A 93 11.84 -7.01 10.47
C ASP A 93 11.24 -7.00 9.07
N PHE A 94 10.03 -6.46 8.96
CA PHE A 94 9.46 -6.14 7.65
C PHE A 94 9.56 -4.64 7.40
N GLN A 95 9.71 -4.32 6.12
CA GLN A 95 9.79 -2.95 5.64
C GLN A 95 8.42 -2.48 5.13
N MET A 96 8.10 -1.24 5.45
CA MET A 96 6.91 -0.53 5.00
C MET A 96 7.28 0.45 3.90
N MET A 97 6.66 0.28 2.73
CA MET A 97 6.74 1.28 1.68
C MET A 97 5.80 2.43 2.02
N MET A 98 6.34 3.64 2.12
CA MET A 98 5.56 4.84 2.40
C MET A 98 5.32 5.62 1.11
N VAL A 99 4.07 6.00 0.86
CA VAL A 99 3.68 6.95 -0.20
C VAL A 99 3.00 8.14 0.46
N GLU A 100 3.66 9.29 0.45
CA GLU A 100 3.15 10.53 1.03
C GLU A 100 2.36 11.31 -0.03
N LEU A 101 1.04 11.12 -0.07
CA LEU A 101 0.19 11.73 -1.08
C LEU A 101 0.17 13.26 -0.98
N GLY A 102 0.28 13.81 0.22
CA GLY A 102 0.33 15.25 0.47
C GLY A 102 1.44 15.98 -0.29
N THR A 103 2.59 15.33 -0.52
CA THR A 103 3.75 15.93 -1.20
C THR A 103 3.78 15.70 -2.71
N LEU A 104 2.99 14.76 -3.24
CA LEU A 104 3.01 14.43 -4.66
C LEU A 104 2.27 15.48 -5.50
N GLU A 105 2.88 15.88 -6.62
CA GLU A 105 2.20 16.65 -7.66
C GLU A 105 1.38 15.73 -8.59
N GLU A 106 0.53 16.34 -9.44
CA GLU A 106 -0.35 15.60 -10.35
C GLU A 106 0.38 14.63 -11.28
N ASN A 107 1.59 15.01 -11.72
CA ASN A 107 2.42 14.22 -12.63
C ASN A 107 3.13 13.07 -11.90
N ASP A 108 3.29 13.16 -10.58
CA ASP A 108 3.93 12.13 -9.76
C ASP A 108 2.93 11.05 -9.30
N LEU A 109 1.62 11.30 -9.46
CA LEU A 109 0.60 10.29 -9.29
C LEU A 109 0.71 9.27 -10.43
N LYS A 110 1.34 8.12 -10.13
CA LYS A 110 1.57 7.02 -11.08
C LYS A 110 0.46 5.98 -11.03
N GLY A 111 0.35 5.21 -12.11
CA GLY A 111 -0.59 4.08 -12.23
C GLY A 111 -1.59 4.27 -13.36
N THR A 112 -2.64 3.44 -13.35
CA THR A 112 -3.75 3.56 -14.31
C THR A 112 -4.51 4.87 -14.10
N GLU A 113 -5.25 5.32 -15.10
CA GLU A 113 -6.04 6.56 -15.01
C GLU A 113 -7.04 6.51 -13.85
N ALA A 114 -7.66 5.35 -13.61
CA ALA A 114 -8.55 5.13 -12.47
C ALA A 114 -7.79 5.19 -11.13
N GLY A 115 -6.58 4.61 -11.09
CA GLY A 115 -5.71 4.68 -9.91
C GLY A 115 -5.27 6.11 -9.60
N ARG A 116 -4.87 6.88 -10.62
CA ARG A 116 -4.52 8.29 -10.50
C ARG A 116 -5.68 9.13 -9.97
N LEU A 117 -6.92 8.87 -10.44
CA LEU A 117 -8.12 9.50 -9.89
C LEU A 117 -8.33 9.15 -8.42
N ALA A 118 -8.22 7.87 -8.05
CA ALA A 118 -8.37 7.44 -6.67
C ALA A 118 -7.34 8.12 -5.76
N LEU A 119 -6.07 8.17 -6.16
CA LEU A 119 -5.01 8.85 -5.41
C LEU A 119 -5.25 10.36 -5.28
N ALA A 120 -5.69 11.00 -6.36
CA ALA A 120 -6.06 12.42 -6.37
C ALA A 120 -7.20 12.72 -5.38
N MET A 121 -8.22 11.88 -5.35
CA MET A 121 -9.34 12.00 -4.40
C MET A 121 -8.90 11.79 -2.96
N LEU A 122 -8.14 10.72 -2.68
CA LEU A 122 -7.57 10.46 -1.35
C LEU A 122 -6.79 11.68 -0.87
N LYS A 123 -5.87 12.20 -1.70
CA LYS A 123 -5.10 13.41 -1.38
C LYS A 123 -6.00 14.58 -0.99
N THR A 124 -7.01 14.91 -1.81
CA THR A 124 -7.79 16.13 -1.61
C THR A 124 -8.77 16.04 -0.45
N VAL A 125 -9.30 14.85 -0.18
CA VAL A 125 -10.08 14.60 1.03
C VAL A 125 -9.25 14.84 2.28
N GLY A 126 -7.95 14.53 2.26
CA GLY A 126 -7.08 14.72 3.43
C GLY A 126 -6.59 16.15 3.62
N GLU A 127 -6.81 16.99 2.62
CA GLU A 127 -6.59 18.44 2.66
C GLU A 127 -7.87 19.20 3.03
N ASP A 128 -8.92 18.51 3.50
CA ASP A 128 -10.27 19.06 3.76
C ASP A 128 -10.87 19.76 2.52
N ARG A 129 -10.53 19.25 1.33
CA ARG A 129 -11.00 19.76 0.03
C ARG A 129 -11.61 18.61 -0.76
N PRO A 130 -12.79 18.07 -0.38
CA PRO A 130 -13.36 16.87 -1.00
C PRO A 130 -13.62 17.02 -2.51
N MET A 131 -13.87 18.24 -3.02
CA MET A 131 -13.99 18.52 -4.46
C MET A 131 -12.69 19.04 -5.10
N GLY A 132 -11.60 19.09 -4.33
CA GLY A 132 -10.30 19.57 -4.77
C GLY A 132 -9.70 18.74 -5.91
N TRP A 133 -10.14 17.48 -6.09
CA TRP A 133 -9.65 16.62 -7.18
C TRP A 133 -10.03 17.13 -8.57
N LEU A 134 -11.03 18.01 -8.67
CA LEU A 134 -11.41 18.66 -9.93
C LEU A 134 -10.29 19.55 -10.50
N ARG A 135 -9.30 19.93 -9.69
CA ARG A 135 -8.13 20.71 -10.14
C ARG A 135 -7.16 19.89 -11.00
N PHE A 136 -7.21 18.55 -10.92
CA PHE A 136 -6.31 17.67 -11.64
C PHE A 136 -6.75 17.45 -13.09
N ARG A 137 -6.58 18.51 -13.91
CA ARG A 137 -7.09 18.58 -15.28
C ARG A 137 -6.52 17.50 -16.19
N SER A 138 -5.26 17.09 -15.99
CA SER A 138 -4.65 16.05 -16.82
C SER A 138 -5.32 14.70 -16.54
N ILE A 139 -5.53 14.37 -15.26
CA ILE A 139 -6.18 13.12 -14.85
C ILE A 139 -7.61 13.06 -15.39
N LEU A 140 -8.38 14.14 -15.23
CA LEU A 140 -9.75 14.22 -15.75
C LEU A 140 -9.80 14.07 -17.27
N ARG A 141 -8.91 14.75 -17.98
CA ARG A 141 -8.83 14.68 -19.44
C ARG A 141 -8.49 13.26 -19.91
N ASP A 142 -7.53 12.61 -19.27
CA ASP A 142 -7.09 11.26 -19.63
C ASP A 142 -8.24 10.26 -19.42
N ILE A 143 -9.00 10.40 -18.33
CA ILE A 143 -10.17 9.56 -18.04
C ILE A 143 -11.28 9.77 -19.08
N CYS A 144 -11.61 11.01 -19.41
CA CYS A 144 -12.63 11.32 -20.42
C CYS A 144 -12.23 10.84 -21.82
N ARG A 145 -10.94 10.80 -22.14
CA ARG A 145 -10.44 10.33 -23.46
C ARG A 145 -10.34 8.82 -23.54
N ASN A 146 -9.86 8.16 -22.49
CA ASN A 146 -9.47 6.76 -22.55
C ASN A 146 -10.57 5.80 -22.08
N PHE A 147 -11.60 6.29 -21.37
CA PHE A 147 -12.66 5.43 -20.86
C PHE A 147 -13.86 5.39 -21.80
N SER A 148 -14.43 4.19 -21.98
CA SER A 148 -15.76 4.07 -22.57
C SER A 148 -16.80 4.76 -21.68
N PRO A 149 -17.94 5.23 -22.24
CA PRO A 149 -18.99 5.89 -21.46
C PRO A 149 -19.46 5.07 -20.25
N ASP A 150 -19.55 3.75 -20.37
CA ASP A 150 -19.95 2.86 -19.27
C ASP A 150 -18.89 2.78 -18.17
N ARG A 151 -17.61 2.68 -18.56
CA ARG A 151 -16.50 2.68 -17.61
C ARG A 151 -16.42 4.03 -16.89
N LEU A 152 -16.54 5.13 -17.62
CA LEU A 152 -16.54 6.48 -17.06
C LEU A 152 -17.65 6.66 -16.02
N ARG A 153 -18.89 6.29 -16.36
CA ARG A 153 -20.03 6.35 -15.43
C ARG A 153 -19.77 5.53 -14.17
N ARG A 154 -19.24 4.32 -14.31
CA ARG A 154 -18.93 3.46 -13.15
C ARG A 154 -17.87 4.06 -12.25
N GLU A 155 -16.77 4.57 -12.81
CA GLU A 155 -15.69 5.14 -11.99
C GLU A 155 -16.11 6.47 -11.34
N LEU A 156 -16.85 7.33 -12.06
CA LEU A 156 -17.43 8.55 -11.46
C LEU A 156 -18.42 8.22 -10.35
N ARG A 157 -19.26 7.19 -10.53
CA ARG A 157 -20.18 6.74 -9.49
C ARG A 157 -19.42 6.24 -8.25
N ARG A 158 -18.34 5.47 -8.42
CA ARG A 158 -17.48 5.05 -7.31
C ARG A 158 -16.82 6.23 -6.61
N ALA A 159 -16.34 7.21 -7.37
CA ALA A 159 -15.77 8.44 -6.85
C ALA A 159 -16.80 9.20 -5.98
N LEU A 160 -18.01 9.40 -6.50
CA LEU A 160 -19.08 10.06 -5.74
C LEU A 160 -19.48 9.29 -4.48
N TYR A 161 -19.64 7.96 -4.57
CA TYR A 161 -19.90 7.14 -3.39
C TYR A 161 -18.81 7.25 -2.34
N TYR A 162 -17.54 7.24 -2.75
CA TYR A 162 -16.42 7.41 -1.84
C TYR A 162 -16.51 8.77 -1.13
N LEU A 163 -16.70 9.87 -1.87
CA LEU A 163 -16.83 11.21 -1.30
C LEU A 163 -17.97 11.27 -0.28
N MET A 164 -19.17 10.81 -0.65
CA MET A 164 -20.33 10.78 0.26
C MET A 164 -20.03 9.96 1.52
N SER A 165 -19.46 8.77 1.37
CA SER A 165 -19.17 7.88 2.50
C SER A 165 -18.12 8.41 3.47
N VAL A 166 -17.25 9.32 3.00
CA VAL A 166 -16.24 9.95 3.84
C VAL A 166 -16.78 11.24 4.45
N THR A 167 -17.49 12.07 3.68
CA THR A 167 -18.10 13.31 4.19
C THR A 167 -19.21 13.08 5.20
N ASP A 168 -19.95 11.96 5.11
CA ASP A 168 -20.99 11.61 6.09
C ASP A 168 -20.39 11.24 7.45
N LYS A 169 -19.20 10.61 7.47
CA LYS A 169 -18.52 10.24 8.73
C LYS A 169 -17.99 11.43 9.50
N ASP A 170 -17.69 12.53 8.81
CA ASP A 170 -17.26 13.78 9.45
C ASP A 170 -18.44 14.57 10.07
N GLN A 171 -19.70 14.14 9.88
CA GLN A 171 -20.88 14.74 10.51
C GLN A 171 -21.33 14.05 11.81
N GLU A 172 -20.78 12.88 12.14
CA GLU A 172 -21.13 12.12 13.37
C GLU A 172 -20.11 12.30 14.53
N ALA A 173 -19.19 13.27 14.42
CA ALA A 173 -18.16 13.56 15.44
C ALA A 173 -18.44 14.86 16.21
#